data_AF-A0A0K0XTZ6-F1
#
_entry.id   AF-A0A0K0XTZ6-F1
#
_cell.length_a   1.000
_cell.length_b   1.000
_cell.length_c   1.000
_cell.angle_alpha   90.00
_cell.angle_beta   90.00
_cell.angle_gamma   90.00
#
_symmetry.space_group_name_H-M   'P 1'
#
loop_
_entity.id
_entity.type
_entity.pdbx_description
1 polymer ?
#
loop_
_entity_poly.entity_id
_entity_poly.type
_entity_poly.pdbx_seq_one_letter_code
_entity_poly.pdbx_strand_id
1 'polypeptide(L)'
;MTDPQTTPNKAVEAFIERWQNGGGKERANYQLFLTELCQFLDLPGPEPASDDPASDSYVFEHRVDIHHPDGSSTRGYIDLYRRGHFVLEAKQVSERHESSRWDKAMLRAAAQADTYIRALPGEHGRPPFLLTCDVGRTIEVYAEFTRSGGTYVPFPDPRSHRIHLDDLRDEAIRDRIRKIWTAPDSLDPSKYAARVTRELSKTLAQLARALERDGYEVERVAHFIKRCLFTMFCEDVDLLPKGEFTALLTRLKKTPEHFPDAIRSLWETMNTGGYSGVLNQQILRFNGNLFTEINPIPLSADQIALLIDAAKHDWSQVEPAIFGTLLERALDPDDRHKLGAHYTPRAYVERLVMPTVIDPLRDEWKDVQAAAAALEAQDKHDKAVDEIRAFHRKLCEIRILDPACGSANFLYVTLEHMKRLEGEVLGTLADLGAGQNLLEMQGNTVDPHQFLGIEINPRAAAICSKSCPAPRRAGSYYASSLFTLSESRNVDARAA
;
A
#
# COMPACT_ATOMS: atom_id res chain seq x y z
N MET A 1 -27.25 5.20 38.31
CA MET A 1 -25.86 4.85 38.69
C MET A 1 -25.27 4.11 37.51
N THR A 2 -24.64 4.84 36.60
CA THR A 2 -23.88 4.32 35.47
C THR A 2 -22.52 3.88 36.00
N ASP A 3 -22.19 2.61 35.83
CA ASP A 3 -20.96 1.99 36.32
C ASP A 3 -19.75 2.52 35.52
N PRO A 4 -18.81 3.26 36.14
CA PRO A 4 -17.75 3.95 35.43
C PRO A 4 -16.44 3.18 35.53
N GLN A 5 -16.35 1.93 35.07
CA GLN A 5 -15.07 1.23 34.78
C GLN A 5 -15.30 -0.05 33.93
N THR A 6 -15.85 0.07 32.72
CA THR A 6 -15.58 -0.96 31.71
C THR A 6 -14.19 -0.66 31.14
N THR A 7 -13.16 -1.37 31.61
CA THR A 7 -11.83 -1.29 31.01
C THR A 7 -11.96 -1.53 29.49
N PRO A 8 -11.21 -0.82 28.62
CA PRO A 8 -11.38 -0.91 27.15
C PRO A 8 -11.41 -2.36 26.65
N ASN A 9 -10.64 -3.23 27.28
CA ASN A 9 -10.59 -4.65 26.96
C ASN A 9 -11.91 -5.41 27.22
N LYS A 10 -12.66 -5.08 28.27
CA LYS A 10 -13.95 -5.74 28.57
C LYS A 10 -15.06 -5.38 27.60
N ALA A 11 -15.08 -4.13 27.12
CA ALA A 11 -16.08 -3.70 26.13
C ALA A 11 -15.85 -4.36 24.77
N VAL A 12 -14.57 -4.53 24.39
CA VAL A 12 -14.17 -5.26 23.17
C VAL A 12 -14.64 -6.71 23.24
N GLU A 13 -14.29 -7.43 24.31
CA GLU A 13 -14.70 -8.84 24.44
C GLU A 13 -16.23 -8.99 24.47
N ALA A 14 -16.95 -8.11 25.17
CA ALA A 14 -18.41 -8.17 25.21
C ALA A 14 -19.06 -7.95 23.82
N PHE A 15 -18.51 -7.05 23.01
CA PHE A 15 -18.99 -6.83 21.64
C PHE A 15 -18.70 -8.07 20.76
N ILE A 16 -17.49 -8.61 20.85
CA ILE A 16 -17.07 -9.80 20.11
C ILE A 16 -17.95 -11.00 20.47
N GLU A 17 -18.10 -11.31 21.77
CA GLU A 17 -18.90 -12.43 22.25
C GLU A 17 -20.37 -12.34 21.83
N ARG A 18 -20.95 -11.12 21.86
CA ARG A 18 -22.34 -10.87 21.47
C ARG A 18 -22.60 -11.25 20.02
N TRP A 19 -21.70 -10.89 19.11
CA TRP A 19 -21.91 -11.06 17.68
C TRP A 19 -21.30 -12.35 17.11
N GLN A 20 -20.28 -12.93 17.74
CA GLN A 20 -19.78 -14.27 17.40
C GLN A 20 -20.77 -15.38 17.77
N ASN A 21 -21.40 -15.27 18.95
CA ASN A 21 -22.33 -16.30 19.45
C ASN A 21 -23.80 -16.03 19.08
N GLY A 22 -24.08 -14.85 18.51
CA GLY A 22 -25.40 -14.46 18.02
C GLY A 22 -25.79 -15.21 16.74
N GLY A 23 -26.13 -16.50 16.85
CA GLY A 23 -26.56 -17.37 15.75
C GLY A 23 -27.92 -17.05 15.11
N GLY A 24 -28.23 -15.77 14.85
CA GLY A 24 -29.52 -15.30 14.34
C GLY A 24 -29.56 -15.14 12.81
N LYS A 25 -30.28 -16.04 12.14
CA LYS A 25 -30.52 -16.16 10.68
C LYS A 25 -31.37 -15.06 10.01
N GLU A 26 -31.18 -13.77 10.28
CA GLU A 26 -32.01 -12.75 9.63
C GLU A 26 -31.23 -11.56 9.05
N ARG A 27 -31.54 -11.29 7.78
CA ARG A 27 -31.27 -10.05 7.02
C ARG A 27 -31.72 -8.78 7.77
N ALA A 28 -32.51 -8.91 8.85
CA ALA A 28 -32.96 -7.84 9.73
C ALA A 28 -31.88 -7.30 10.69
N ASN A 29 -30.76 -8.00 10.89
CA ASN A 29 -29.81 -7.64 11.96
C ASN A 29 -28.61 -6.78 11.53
N TYR A 30 -28.41 -6.52 10.23
CA TYR A 30 -27.24 -5.74 9.80
C TYR A 30 -27.29 -4.29 10.32
N GLN A 31 -28.48 -3.67 10.34
CA GLN A 31 -28.66 -2.32 10.89
C GLN A 31 -28.35 -2.30 12.39
N LEU A 32 -28.79 -3.33 13.12
CA LEU A 32 -28.50 -3.48 14.55
C LEU A 32 -27.01 -3.66 14.79
N PHE A 33 -26.35 -4.55 14.02
CA PHE A 33 -24.91 -4.77 14.10
C PHE A 33 -24.11 -3.49 13.84
N LEU A 34 -24.41 -2.79 12.75
CA LEU A 34 -23.69 -1.57 12.38
C LEU A 34 -23.96 -0.43 13.36
N THR A 35 -25.17 -0.35 13.92
CA THR A 35 -25.50 0.63 14.97
C THR A 35 -24.70 0.34 16.24
N GLU A 36 -24.68 -0.90 16.71
CA GLU A 36 -23.90 -1.29 17.89
C GLU A 36 -22.39 -1.17 17.64
N LEU A 37 -21.91 -1.45 16.43
CA LEU A 37 -20.51 -1.23 16.04
C LEU A 37 -20.15 0.27 16.14
N CYS A 38 -21.02 1.15 15.63
CA CYS A 38 -20.80 2.59 15.74
C CYS A 38 -20.76 3.04 17.21
N GLN A 39 -21.69 2.56 18.04
CA GLN A 39 -21.70 2.86 19.48
C GLN A 39 -20.44 2.35 20.19
N PHE A 40 -20.04 1.11 19.91
CA PHE A 40 -18.83 0.50 20.45
C PHE A 40 -17.56 1.30 20.10
N LEU A 41 -17.50 1.85 18.89
CA LEU A 41 -16.36 2.63 18.41
C LEU A 41 -16.46 4.14 18.71
N ASP A 42 -17.51 4.59 19.39
CA ASP A 42 -17.81 6.01 19.64
C ASP A 42 -17.92 6.84 18.33
N LEU A 43 -18.61 6.26 17.35
CA LEU A 43 -18.88 6.86 16.05
C LEU A 43 -20.30 7.41 15.98
N PRO A 44 -20.53 8.47 15.17
CA PRO A 44 -21.89 8.92 14.91
C PRO A 44 -22.71 7.77 14.30
N GLY A 45 -24.00 7.72 14.65
CA GLY A 45 -24.96 6.82 14.02
C GLY A 45 -25.59 7.43 12.77
N PRO A 46 -26.15 6.62 11.86
CA PRO A 46 -26.87 7.11 10.70
C PRO A 46 -28.19 7.77 11.08
N GLU A 47 -28.60 8.73 10.25
CA GLU A 47 -29.87 9.45 10.34
C GLU A 47 -30.99 8.67 9.62
N PRO A 48 -32.27 8.95 9.93
CA PRO A 48 -33.39 8.42 9.16
C PRO A 48 -33.30 8.85 7.69
N ALA A 49 -33.57 7.92 6.77
CA ALA A 49 -33.65 8.23 5.34
C ALA A 49 -34.78 9.23 5.06
N SER A 50 -34.53 10.18 4.16
CA SER A 50 -35.51 11.18 3.75
C SER A 50 -36.25 10.77 2.47
N ASP A 51 -37.33 11.50 2.13
CA ASP A 51 -38.05 11.32 0.86
C ASP A 51 -37.21 11.75 -0.37
N ASP A 52 -36.18 12.59 -0.14
CA ASP A 52 -35.24 13.07 -1.15
C ASP A 52 -33.83 12.49 -0.91
N PRO A 53 -33.48 11.36 -1.56
CA PRO A 53 -32.19 10.71 -1.38
C PRO A 53 -31.01 11.64 -1.70
N ALA A 54 -31.17 12.64 -2.58
CA ALA A 54 -30.06 13.55 -2.87
C ALA A 54 -29.63 14.39 -1.65
N SER A 55 -30.49 14.53 -0.65
CA SER A 55 -30.21 15.22 0.60
C SER A 55 -29.56 14.35 1.68
N ASP A 56 -29.63 13.02 1.54
CA ASP A 56 -29.12 12.08 2.54
C ASP A 56 -27.58 12.13 2.60
N SER A 57 -27.03 12.32 3.80
CA SER A 57 -25.58 12.30 4.02
C SER A 57 -25.08 11.05 4.74
N TYR A 58 -25.86 10.46 5.64
CA TYR A 58 -25.48 9.25 6.36
C TYR A 58 -26.72 8.47 6.79
N VAL A 59 -27.14 7.47 6.00
CA VAL A 59 -28.43 6.77 6.20
C VAL A 59 -28.32 5.28 5.87
N PHE A 60 -29.21 4.49 6.45
CA PHE A 60 -29.47 3.11 6.00
C PHE A 60 -30.40 3.11 4.77
N GLU A 61 -30.33 2.04 3.96
CA GLU A 61 -31.22 1.80 2.81
C GLU A 61 -31.28 3.01 1.84
N HIS A 62 -30.13 3.60 1.54
CA HIS A 62 -30.07 4.78 0.66
C HIS A 62 -30.45 4.41 -0.77
N ARG A 63 -31.48 5.07 -1.30
CA ARG A 63 -32.04 4.77 -2.62
C ARG A 63 -31.17 5.33 -3.73
N VAL A 64 -30.86 4.49 -4.72
CA VAL A 64 -30.17 4.87 -5.97
C VAL A 64 -30.90 4.35 -7.20
N ASP A 65 -30.83 5.09 -8.30
CA ASP A 65 -31.40 4.69 -9.59
C ASP A 65 -30.28 4.21 -10.53
N ILE A 66 -30.24 2.89 -10.77
CA ILE A 66 -29.26 2.27 -11.67
C ILE A 66 -29.77 2.37 -13.09
N HIS A 67 -29.03 3.08 -13.94
CA HIS A 67 -29.37 3.27 -15.35
C HIS A 67 -28.70 2.19 -16.20
N HIS A 68 -29.49 1.52 -17.04
CA HIS A 68 -29.03 0.46 -17.94
C HIS A 68 -28.77 1.02 -19.35
N PRO A 69 -27.90 0.36 -20.15
CA PRO A 69 -27.60 0.81 -21.51
C PRO A 69 -28.81 0.84 -22.47
N ASP A 70 -29.85 0.08 -22.15
CA ASP A 70 -31.11 0.03 -22.91
C ASP A 70 -32.06 1.21 -22.59
N GLY A 71 -31.64 2.13 -21.71
CA GLY A 71 -32.42 3.29 -21.29
C GLY A 71 -33.40 2.98 -20.15
N SER A 72 -33.47 1.74 -19.67
CA SER A 72 -34.26 1.39 -18.48
C SER A 72 -33.52 1.77 -17.19
N SER A 73 -34.26 1.93 -16.10
CA SER A 73 -33.70 2.18 -14.77
C SER A 73 -34.26 1.20 -13.76
N THR A 74 -33.39 0.63 -12.92
CA THR A 74 -33.80 -0.19 -11.77
C THR A 74 -33.45 0.50 -10.47
N ARG A 75 -34.35 0.43 -9.50
CA ARG A 75 -34.09 0.93 -8.15
C ARG A 75 -33.16 -0.02 -7.40
N GLY A 76 -32.12 0.55 -6.79
CA GLY A 76 -31.24 -0.09 -5.82
C GLY A 76 -31.33 0.57 -4.46
N TYR A 77 -30.90 -0.15 -3.43
CA TYR A 77 -30.78 0.35 -2.07
C TYR A 77 -29.40 -0.03 -1.54
N ILE A 78 -28.68 0.96 -1.06
CA ILE A 78 -27.40 0.77 -0.40
C ILE A 78 -27.66 0.52 1.08
N ASP A 79 -27.17 -0.60 1.62
CA ASP A 79 -27.46 -0.98 3.01
C ASP A 79 -27.04 0.12 3.99
N LEU A 80 -25.82 0.65 3.89
CA LEU A 80 -25.40 1.84 4.65
C LEU A 80 -24.56 2.77 3.76
N TYR A 81 -25.01 4.01 3.63
CA TYR A 81 -24.34 5.03 2.84
C TYR A 81 -23.90 6.20 3.71
N ARG A 82 -22.63 6.61 3.57
CA ARG A 82 -22.12 7.86 4.14
C ARG A 82 -21.42 8.69 3.07
N ARG A 83 -22.03 9.81 2.70
CA ARG A 83 -21.55 10.73 1.66
C ARG A 83 -20.10 11.14 1.90
N GLY A 84 -19.27 10.99 0.87
CA GLY A 84 -17.85 11.31 0.90
C GLY A 84 -16.98 10.36 1.73
N HIS A 85 -17.54 9.29 2.31
CA HIS A 85 -16.84 8.35 3.17
C HIS A 85 -16.88 6.93 2.60
N PHE A 86 -18.05 6.31 2.53
CA PHE A 86 -18.18 4.93 2.06
C PHE A 86 -19.57 4.58 1.53
N VAL A 87 -19.60 3.52 0.74
CA VAL A 87 -20.78 2.68 0.50
C VAL A 87 -20.52 1.32 1.15
N LEU A 88 -21.49 0.80 1.90
CA LEU A 88 -21.40 -0.51 2.55
C LEU A 88 -22.54 -1.40 2.08
N GLU A 89 -22.19 -2.61 1.62
CA GLU A 89 -23.13 -3.70 1.32
C GLU A 89 -22.97 -4.81 2.37
N ALA A 90 -24.04 -5.11 3.09
CA ALA A 90 -24.09 -6.18 4.06
C ALA A 90 -24.60 -7.47 3.41
N LYS A 91 -23.93 -8.58 3.71
CA LYS A 91 -24.41 -9.93 3.43
C LYS A 91 -24.50 -10.71 4.71
N GLN A 92 -25.40 -11.68 4.71
CA GLN A 92 -25.39 -12.73 5.70
C GLN A 92 -25.15 -14.03 4.95
N VAL A 93 -23.92 -14.53 5.03
CA VAL A 93 -23.51 -15.70 4.28
C VAL A 93 -23.74 -16.94 5.16
N SER A 94 -24.64 -17.82 4.71
CA SER A 94 -25.01 -19.04 5.46
C SER A 94 -23.93 -20.12 5.41
N GLU A 95 -23.02 -19.99 4.46
CA GLU A 95 -21.91 -20.88 4.19
C GLU A 95 -20.86 -20.83 5.29
N ARG A 96 -19.99 -21.85 5.31
CA ARG A 96 -18.82 -21.82 6.18
C ARG A 96 -17.96 -20.63 5.79
N HIS A 97 -17.59 -19.85 6.81
CA HIS A 97 -16.65 -18.74 6.71
C HIS A 97 -15.36 -19.22 6.03
N GLU A 98 -14.81 -18.40 5.12
CA GLU A 98 -13.62 -18.71 4.31
C GLU A 98 -13.74 -19.94 3.39
N SER A 99 -14.95 -20.30 2.99
CA SER A 99 -15.14 -21.25 1.89
C SER A 99 -15.17 -20.54 0.53
N SER A 100 -14.77 -21.23 -0.54
CA SER A 100 -14.85 -20.69 -1.92
C SER A 100 -16.24 -20.13 -2.29
N ARG A 101 -17.32 -20.68 -1.72
CA ARG A 101 -18.69 -20.15 -1.92
C ARG A 101 -18.92 -18.85 -1.15
N TRP A 102 -18.36 -18.73 0.05
CA TRP A 102 -18.37 -17.50 0.84
C TRP A 102 -17.58 -16.40 0.12
N ASP A 103 -16.38 -16.69 -0.39
CA ASP A 103 -15.58 -15.71 -1.15
C ASP A 103 -16.34 -15.20 -2.38
N LYS A 104 -17.00 -16.10 -3.13
CA LYS A 104 -17.86 -15.72 -4.27
C LYS A 104 -19.04 -14.85 -3.85
N ALA A 105 -19.61 -15.06 -2.67
CA ALA A 105 -20.71 -14.24 -2.16
C ALA A 105 -20.23 -12.82 -1.81
N MET A 106 -19.07 -12.72 -1.16
CA MET A 106 -18.45 -11.45 -0.80
C MET A 106 -17.99 -10.65 -2.02
N LEU A 107 -17.38 -11.30 -3.01
CA LEU A 107 -17.02 -10.68 -4.30
C LEU A 107 -18.25 -10.10 -5.03
N ARG A 108 -19.39 -10.81 -5.00
CA ARG A 108 -20.64 -10.28 -5.57
C ARG A 108 -21.17 -9.08 -4.80
N ALA A 109 -21.03 -9.08 -3.47
CA ALA A 109 -21.38 -7.93 -2.64
C ALA A 109 -20.54 -6.70 -3.00
N ALA A 110 -19.23 -6.89 -3.20
CA ALA A 110 -18.34 -5.82 -3.63
C ALA A 110 -18.72 -5.30 -5.03
N ALA A 111 -19.02 -6.18 -5.99
CA ALA A 111 -19.46 -5.78 -7.33
C ALA A 111 -20.81 -5.03 -7.31
N GLN A 112 -21.73 -5.42 -6.42
CA GLN A 112 -23.00 -4.75 -6.21
C GLN A 112 -22.79 -3.34 -5.63
N ALA A 113 -21.93 -3.22 -4.61
CA ALA A 113 -21.56 -1.93 -4.03
C ALA A 113 -20.89 -1.00 -5.07
N ASP A 114 -20.01 -1.51 -5.93
CA ASP A 114 -19.41 -0.72 -7.02
C ASP A 114 -20.47 -0.22 -8.01
N THR A 115 -21.46 -1.07 -8.33
CA THR A 115 -22.62 -0.68 -9.17
C THR A 115 -23.39 0.48 -8.54
N TYR A 116 -23.63 0.43 -7.22
CA TYR A 116 -24.30 1.52 -6.51
C TYR A 116 -23.48 2.80 -6.47
N ILE A 117 -22.16 2.71 -6.25
CA ILE A 117 -21.26 3.86 -6.30
C ILE A 117 -21.31 4.55 -7.66
N ARG A 118 -21.40 3.78 -8.75
CA ARG A 118 -21.54 4.32 -10.12
C ARG A 118 -22.89 4.98 -10.37
N ALA A 119 -23.92 4.60 -9.62
CA ALA A 119 -25.28 5.15 -9.69
C ALA A 119 -25.50 6.34 -8.75
N LEU A 120 -24.54 6.70 -7.89
CA LEU A 120 -24.66 7.86 -7.01
C LEU A 120 -24.78 9.17 -7.81
N PRO A 121 -25.53 10.17 -7.30
CA PRO A 121 -25.61 11.48 -7.93
C PRO A 121 -24.23 12.12 -8.10
N GLY A 122 -23.98 12.77 -9.25
CA GLY A 122 -22.69 13.41 -9.53
C GLY A 122 -22.25 14.43 -8.47
N GLU A 123 -23.22 15.14 -7.86
CA GLU A 123 -22.97 16.10 -6.76
C GLU A 123 -22.46 15.44 -5.48
N HIS A 124 -22.77 14.16 -5.26
CA HIS A 124 -22.27 13.42 -4.11
C HIS A 124 -20.80 13.07 -4.28
N GLY A 125 -20.33 12.99 -5.53
CA GLY A 125 -19.06 12.41 -5.87
C GLY A 125 -18.99 10.92 -5.53
N ARG A 126 -17.82 10.33 -5.75
CA ARG A 126 -17.57 8.94 -5.34
C ARG A 126 -16.95 8.91 -3.94
N PRO A 127 -17.38 8.00 -3.06
CA PRO A 127 -16.71 7.79 -1.78
C PRO A 127 -15.30 7.23 -1.99
N PRO A 128 -14.36 7.45 -1.06
CA PRO A 128 -13.04 6.83 -1.13
C PRO A 128 -13.03 5.35 -0.73
N PHE A 129 -14.07 4.87 -0.02
CA PHE A 129 -14.16 3.48 0.43
C PHE A 129 -15.40 2.75 -0.09
N LEU A 130 -15.23 1.46 -0.34
CA LEU A 130 -16.27 0.47 -0.55
C LEU A 130 -16.09 -0.59 0.53
N LEU A 131 -17.15 -0.86 1.28
CA LEU A 131 -17.14 -1.84 2.36
C LEU A 131 -18.11 -2.99 2.03
N THR A 132 -17.71 -4.22 2.35
CA THR A 132 -18.62 -5.35 2.43
C THR A 132 -18.64 -5.85 3.86
N CYS A 133 -19.78 -6.35 4.33
CA CYS A 133 -19.90 -6.84 5.70
C CYS A 133 -20.60 -8.20 5.73
N ASP A 134 -19.90 -9.25 6.15
CA ASP A 134 -20.54 -10.47 6.64
C ASP A 134 -20.86 -10.28 8.11
N VAL A 135 -22.14 -10.05 8.41
CA VAL A 135 -22.62 -9.59 9.73
C VAL A 135 -22.11 -10.48 10.85
N GLY A 136 -21.45 -9.87 11.83
CA GLY A 136 -20.89 -10.56 13.01
C GLY A 136 -19.63 -11.39 12.73
N ARG A 137 -19.03 -11.30 11.53
CA ARG A 137 -17.85 -12.08 11.17
C ARG A 137 -16.73 -11.23 10.59
N THR A 138 -16.99 -10.55 9.47
CA THR A 138 -15.94 -9.88 8.70
C THR A 138 -16.43 -8.59 8.06
N ILE A 139 -15.59 -7.57 8.05
CA ILE A 139 -15.74 -6.37 7.23
C ILE A 139 -14.58 -6.37 6.24
N GLU A 140 -14.86 -6.39 4.94
CA GLU A 140 -13.82 -6.21 3.92
C GLU A 140 -13.77 -4.74 3.50
N VAL A 141 -12.56 -4.21 3.40
CA VAL A 141 -12.31 -2.80 3.11
C VAL A 141 -11.63 -2.67 1.75
N TYR A 142 -12.24 -1.91 0.86
CA TYR A 142 -11.66 -1.55 -0.42
C TYR A 142 -11.58 -0.03 -0.56
N ALA A 143 -10.57 0.47 -1.27
CA ALA A 143 -10.36 1.91 -1.43
C ALA A 143 -10.08 2.32 -2.88
N GLU A 144 -10.53 3.52 -3.22
CA GLU A 144 -10.23 4.22 -4.47
C GLU A 144 -10.08 5.72 -4.15
N PHE A 145 -8.90 6.11 -3.64
CA PHE A 145 -8.68 7.46 -3.12
C PHE A 145 -8.69 8.57 -4.19
N THR A 146 -8.51 8.23 -5.48
CA THR A 146 -8.58 9.23 -6.56
C THR A 146 -10.02 9.66 -6.85
N ARG A 147 -11.00 8.83 -6.48
CA ARG A 147 -12.45 9.02 -6.70
C ARG A 147 -12.79 9.24 -8.18
N SER A 148 -11.92 8.78 -9.07
CA SER A 148 -12.02 8.92 -10.53
C SER A 148 -13.01 7.92 -11.14
N GLY A 149 -13.44 6.91 -10.37
CA GLY A 149 -14.30 5.83 -10.85
C GLY A 149 -13.55 4.63 -11.39
N GLY A 150 -12.25 4.55 -11.05
CA GLY A 150 -11.42 3.37 -11.24
C GLY A 150 -11.85 2.21 -10.33
N THR A 151 -11.02 1.18 -10.28
CA THR A 151 -11.31 -0.03 -9.51
C THR A 151 -11.03 0.20 -8.02
N TYR A 152 -11.99 -0.14 -7.16
CA TYR A 152 -11.75 -0.26 -5.72
C TYR A 152 -10.87 -1.47 -5.44
N VAL A 153 -9.71 -1.25 -4.81
CA VAL A 153 -8.73 -2.30 -4.51
C VAL A 153 -8.73 -2.64 -3.02
N PRO A 154 -8.40 -3.88 -2.63
CA PRO A 154 -8.25 -4.26 -1.22
C PRO A 154 -7.37 -3.27 -0.44
N PHE A 155 -7.86 -2.78 0.70
CA PHE A 155 -7.17 -1.79 1.53
C PHE A 155 -7.00 -2.29 2.98
N PRO A 156 -5.81 -2.17 3.60
CA PRO A 156 -4.61 -1.50 3.09
C PRO A 156 -3.83 -2.32 2.06
N ASP A 157 -4.06 -3.63 2.04
CA ASP A 157 -3.42 -4.56 1.12
C ASP A 157 -4.26 -5.85 0.97
N PRO A 158 -4.04 -6.69 -0.05
CA PRO A 158 -4.81 -7.90 -0.28
C PRO A 158 -4.86 -8.91 0.88
N ARG A 159 -3.87 -8.93 1.78
CA ARG A 159 -3.81 -9.87 2.91
C ARG A 159 -4.55 -9.33 4.13
N SER A 160 -4.55 -8.01 4.32
CA SER A 160 -5.05 -7.37 5.54
C SER A 160 -6.35 -6.56 5.33
N HIS A 161 -6.98 -6.70 4.16
CA HIS A 161 -8.22 -5.98 3.83
C HIS A 161 -9.47 -6.56 4.50
N ARG A 162 -9.40 -7.80 4.97
CA ARG A 162 -10.46 -8.47 5.73
C ARG A 162 -10.23 -8.21 7.20
N ILE A 163 -11.17 -7.54 7.84
CA ILE A 163 -11.17 -7.28 9.27
C ILE A 163 -12.14 -8.28 9.90
N HIS A 164 -11.60 -9.30 10.56
CA HIS A 164 -12.37 -10.25 11.35
C HIS A 164 -12.85 -9.60 12.65
N LEU A 165 -13.92 -10.12 13.23
CA LEU A 165 -14.42 -9.60 14.50
C LEU A 165 -13.37 -9.68 15.61
N ASP A 166 -12.53 -10.71 15.60
CA ASP A 166 -11.44 -10.88 16.55
C ASP A 166 -10.34 -9.82 16.41
N ASP A 167 -10.15 -9.27 15.21
CA ASP A 167 -9.17 -8.20 14.95
C ASP A 167 -9.56 -6.89 15.63
N LEU A 168 -10.82 -6.74 16.03
CA LEU A 168 -11.27 -5.61 16.84
C LEU A 168 -10.61 -5.57 18.23
N ARG A 169 -9.80 -6.57 18.61
CA ARG A 169 -8.88 -6.49 19.76
C ARG A 169 -7.71 -5.55 19.56
N ASP A 170 -7.29 -5.32 18.31
CA ASP A 170 -6.23 -4.37 17.97
C ASP A 170 -6.77 -2.93 17.91
N GLU A 171 -6.16 -2.00 18.65
CA GLU A 171 -6.52 -0.59 18.62
C GLU A 171 -6.25 0.05 17.25
N ALA A 172 -5.23 -0.40 16.51
CA ALA A 172 -4.94 0.11 15.17
C ALA A 172 -6.05 -0.23 14.17
N ILE A 173 -6.69 -1.40 14.33
CA ILE A 173 -7.84 -1.81 13.52
C ILE A 173 -9.06 -0.95 13.89
N ARG A 174 -9.33 -0.77 15.19
CA ARG A 174 -10.41 0.12 15.65
C ARG A 174 -10.23 1.55 15.15
N ASP A 175 -9.03 2.12 15.27
CA ASP A 175 -8.70 3.46 14.78
C ASP A 175 -8.87 3.58 13.26
N ARG A 176 -8.51 2.54 12.49
CA ARG A 176 -8.74 2.51 11.04
C ARG A 176 -10.23 2.60 10.70
N ILE A 177 -11.08 1.81 11.37
CA ILE A 177 -12.53 1.87 11.17
C ILE A 177 -13.06 3.26 11.55
N ARG A 178 -12.62 3.83 12.70
CA ARG A 178 -12.99 5.19 13.08
C ARG A 178 -12.61 6.22 12.02
N LYS A 179 -11.42 6.12 11.43
CA LYS A 179 -10.96 7.02 10.36
C LYS A 179 -11.75 6.85 9.07
N ILE A 180 -12.14 5.64 8.67
CA ILE A 180 -13.03 5.41 7.53
C ILE A 180 -14.34 6.19 7.72
N TRP A 181 -14.86 6.19 8.95
CA TRP A 181 -16.08 6.92 9.30
C TRP A 181 -15.89 8.43 9.43
N THR A 182 -14.78 8.92 9.96
CA THR A 182 -14.68 10.33 10.40
C THR A 182 -13.76 11.19 9.54
N ALA A 183 -12.69 10.61 9.01
CA ALA A 183 -11.65 11.31 8.28
C ALA A 183 -11.03 10.38 7.21
N PRO A 184 -11.80 9.94 6.20
CA PRO A 184 -11.38 8.87 5.29
C PRO A 184 -10.15 9.27 4.47
N ASP A 185 -10.04 10.56 4.14
CA ASP A 185 -8.88 11.14 3.46
C ASP A 185 -7.58 11.08 4.27
N SER A 186 -7.65 10.89 5.60
CA SER A 186 -6.45 10.71 6.43
C SER A 186 -5.77 9.36 6.22
N LEU A 187 -6.49 8.40 5.62
CA LEU A 187 -6.01 7.08 5.28
C LEU A 187 -5.43 7.00 3.86
N ASP A 188 -5.49 8.09 3.09
CA ASP A 188 -4.91 8.17 1.75
C ASP A 188 -3.37 8.15 1.84
N PRO A 189 -2.72 7.06 1.39
CA PRO A 189 -1.26 6.95 1.47
C PRO A 189 -0.56 8.08 0.72
N SER A 190 -1.15 8.59 -0.37
CA SER A 190 -0.55 9.65 -1.19
C SER A 190 -0.50 10.99 -0.45
N LYS A 191 -1.52 11.30 0.37
CA LYS A 191 -1.53 12.51 1.21
C LYS A 191 -0.53 12.41 2.34
N TYR A 192 -0.43 11.24 2.97
CA TYR A 192 0.59 10.98 3.99
C TYR A 192 2.00 11.14 3.39
N ALA A 193 2.28 10.46 2.28
CA ALA A 193 3.55 10.54 1.56
C ALA A 193 3.90 11.98 1.20
N ALA A 194 2.94 12.76 0.69
CA ALA A 194 3.16 14.16 0.32
C ALA A 194 3.47 15.05 1.54
N ARG A 195 2.78 14.84 2.67
CA ARG A 195 3.07 15.57 3.91
C ARG A 195 4.46 15.23 4.44
N VAL A 196 4.76 13.94 4.58
CA VAL A 196 6.05 13.44 5.05
C VAL A 196 7.18 13.95 4.16
N THR A 197 7.02 13.88 2.84
CA THR A 197 7.98 14.42 1.87
C THR A 197 8.27 15.91 2.10
N ARG A 198 7.24 16.74 2.37
CA ARG A 198 7.42 18.18 2.64
C ARG A 198 8.17 18.44 3.95
N GLU A 199 7.79 17.73 5.00
CA GLU A 199 8.41 17.86 6.32
C GLU A 199 9.88 17.41 6.28
N LEU A 200 10.14 16.26 5.66
CA LEU A 200 11.48 15.73 5.44
C LEU A 200 12.35 16.66 4.59
N SER A 201 11.81 17.22 3.50
CA SER A 201 12.54 18.18 2.66
C SER A 201 13.14 19.32 3.48
N LYS A 202 12.38 19.83 4.45
CA LYS A 202 12.83 20.92 5.33
C LYS A 202 13.98 20.46 6.24
N THR A 203 13.83 19.30 6.88
CA THR A 203 14.85 18.71 7.77
C THR A 203 16.14 18.40 7.02
N LEU A 204 16.04 17.81 5.82
CA LEU A 204 17.17 17.48 4.97
C LEU A 204 17.89 18.72 4.44
N ALA A 205 17.14 19.76 4.04
CA ALA A 205 17.74 21.03 3.64
C ALA A 205 18.48 21.71 4.80
N GLN A 206 17.98 21.59 6.03
CA GLN A 206 18.68 22.10 7.22
C GLN A 206 20.00 21.35 7.44
N LEU A 207 19.97 20.02 7.35
CA LEU A 207 21.17 19.19 7.49
C LEU A 207 22.20 19.47 6.39
N ALA A 208 21.77 19.50 5.12
CA ALA A 208 22.65 19.76 3.98
C ALA A 208 23.39 21.10 4.13
N ARG A 209 22.66 22.18 4.46
CA ARG A 209 23.26 23.51 4.71
C ARG A 209 24.20 23.53 5.91
N ALA A 210 23.94 22.73 6.93
CA ALA A 210 24.87 22.63 8.06
C ALA A 210 26.19 22.01 7.59
N LEU A 211 26.13 20.92 6.82
CA LEU A 211 27.32 20.24 6.31
C LEU A 211 28.08 21.06 5.27
N GLU A 212 27.40 21.78 4.39
CA GLU A 212 28.07 22.69 3.43
C GLU A 212 28.78 23.84 4.16
N ARG A 213 28.18 24.41 5.21
CA ARG A 213 28.82 25.43 6.06
C ARG A 213 30.04 24.89 6.79
N ASP A 214 30.03 23.60 7.14
CA ASP A 214 31.18 22.90 7.73
C ASP A 214 32.28 22.59 6.69
N GLY A 215 32.08 22.96 5.42
CA GLY A 215 33.07 22.86 4.34
C GLY A 215 33.03 21.56 3.54
N TYR A 216 31.98 20.75 3.68
CA TYR A 216 31.84 19.52 2.88
C TYR A 216 31.32 19.82 1.46
N GLU A 217 31.92 19.16 0.47
CA GLU A 217 31.51 19.21 -0.94
C GLU A 217 30.05 18.79 -1.13
N VAL A 218 29.30 19.53 -1.95
CA VAL A 218 27.86 19.31 -2.22
C VAL A 218 27.57 17.87 -2.65
N GLU A 219 28.39 17.31 -3.55
CA GLU A 219 28.22 15.93 -4.02
C GLU A 219 28.44 14.88 -2.92
N ARG A 220 29.38 15.14 -1.99
CA ARG A 220 29.63 14.26 -0.84
C ARG A 220 28.45 14.30 0.13
N VAL A 221 27.94 15.50 0.42
CA VAL A 221 26.76 15.71 1.26
C VAL A 221 25.54 14.99 0.65
N ALA A 222 25.35 15.11 -0.65
CA ALA A 222 24.29 14.45 -1.39
C ALA A 222 24.31 12.93 -1.21
N HIS A 223 25.47 12.30 -1.48
CA HIS A 223 25.63 10.86 -1.36
C HIS A 223 25.50 10.37 0.09
N PHE A 224 25.98 11.14 1.05
CA PHE A 224 25.82 10.83 2.48
C PHE A 224 24.35 10.84 2.91
N ILE A 225 23.62 11.91 2.61
CA ILE A 225 22.19 12.02 2.94
C ILE A 225 21.39 10.91 2.26
N LYS A 226 21.66 10.64 0.98
CA LYS A 226 20.98 9.56 0.24
C LYS A 226 21.14 8.19 0.92
N ARG A 227 22.33 7.88 1.44
CA ARG A 227 22.58 6.63 2.18
C ARG A 227 21.82 6.60 3.50
N CYS A 228 21.80 7.70 4.26
CA CYS A 228 21.01 7.79 5.49
C CYS A 228 19.51 7.56 5.22
N LEU A 229 18.96 8.19 4.19
CA LEU A 229 17.55 8.02 3.81
C LEU A 229 17.24 6.58 3.43
N PHE A 230 18.12 5.95 2.65
CA PHE A 230 17.94 4.55 2.28
C PHE A 230 17.99 3.62 3.51
N THR A 231 18.89 3.87 4.47
CA THR A 231 18.93 3.09 5.70
C THR A 231 17.66 3.24 6.54
N MET A 232 17.06 4.44 6.62
CA MET A 232 15.76 4.65 7.27
C MET A 232 14.64 3.89 6.56
N PHE A 233 14.60 3.95 5.23
CA PHE A 233 13.65 3.19 4.44
C PHE A 233 13.77 1.68 4.68
N CYS A 234 15.00 1.15 4.73
CA CYS A 234 15.22 -0.28 5.00
C CYS A 234 14.69 -0.72 6.36
N GLU A 235 14.74 0.12 7.39
CA GLU A 235 14.18 -0.16 8.72
C GLU A 235 12.66 -0.28 8.68
N ASP A 236 11.97 0.62 7.97
CA ASP A 236 10.50 0.67 7.97
C ASP A 236 9.84 -0.32 7.01
N VAL A 237 10.61 -0.84 6.04
CA VAL A 237 10.14 -1.91 5.14
C VAL A 237 10.65 -3.30 5.55
N ASP A 238 11.10 -3.45 6.81
CA ASP A 238 11.53 -4.71 7.44
C ASP A 238 12.74 -5.40 6.78
N LEU A 239 13.59 -4.65 6.08
CA LEU A 239 14.86 -5.15 5.54
C LEU A 239 16.01 -5.03 6.52
N LEU A 240 15.89 -4.06 7.41
CA LEU A 240 16.56 -4.02 8.69
C LEU A 240 15.50 -4.25 9.77
N PRO A 241 15.87 -4.81 10.92
CA PRO A 241 14.93 -4.94 12.02
C PRO A 241 14.40 -3.56 12.43
N LYS A 242 13.08 -3.48 12.60
CA LYS A 242 12.36 -2.24 12.86
C LYS A 242 12.90 -1.51 14.10
N GLY A 243 13.12 -0.20 13.99
CA GLY A 243 13.61 0.64 15.08
C GLY A 243 15.15 0.68 15.24
N GLU A 244 15.92 -0.19 14.60
CA GLU A 244 17.35 -0.39 14.93
C GLU A 244 18.27 0.75 14.47
N PHE A 245 18.07 1.31 13.27
CA PHE A 245 18.84 2.46 12.82
C PHE A 245 18.43 3.72 13.59
N THR A 246 17.15 3.91 13.87
CA THR A 246 16.65 4.99 14.75
C THR A 246 17.25 4.90 16.16
N ALA A 247 17.33 3.70 16.73
CA ALA A 247 17.97 3.45 18.01
C ALA A 247 19.48 3.72 17.97
N LEU A 248 20.17 3.29 16.90
CA LEU A 248 21.58 3.56 16.69
C LEU A 248 21.86 5.06 16.67
N LEU A 249 21.10 5.85 15.89
CA LEU A 249 21.23 7.31 15.84
C LEU A 249 21.01 7.94 17.22
N THR A 250 20.01 7.46 17.97
CA THR A 250 19.70 7.93 19.33
C THR A 250 20.86 7.69 20.30
N ARG A 251 21.56 6.55 20.20
CA ARG A 251 22.78 6.30 20.99
C ARG A 251 23.91 7.23 20.53
N LEU A 252 24.16 7.33 19.22
CA LEU A 252 25.24 8.14 18.66
C LEU A 252 25.09 9.63 18.95
N LYS A 253 23.86 10.14 19.13
CA LYS A 253 23.66 11.52 19.59
C LYS A 253 24.37 11.83 20.92
N LYS A 254 24.53 10.82 21.79
CA LYS A 254 25.22 10.96 23.10
C LYS A 254 26.74 10.91 22.98
N THR A 255 27.25 10.29 21.91
CA THR A 255 28.68 10.14 21.60
C THR A 255 28.92 10.40 20.10
N PRO A 256 28.76 11.66 19.63
CA PRO A 256 28.81 11.97 18.20
C PRO A 256 30.16 11.65 17.54
N GLU A 257 31.23 11.62 18.32
CA GLU A 257 32.59 11.25 17.88
C GLU A 257 32.67 9.84 17.29
N HIS A 258 31.80 8.92 17.71
CA HIS A 258 31.75 7.55 17.20
C HIS A 258 30.84 7.39 15.98
N PHE A 259 30.17 8.45 15.54
CA PHE A 259 29.22 8.40 14.43
C PHE A 259 29.85 7.88 13.12
N PRO A 260 31.01 8.42 12.65
CA PRO A 260 31.61 7.95 11.40
C PRO A 260 31.93 6.47 11.40
N ASP A 261 32.47 5.95 12.49
CA ASP A 261 32.90 4.55 12.60
C ASP A 261 31.70 3.60 12.66
N ALA A 262 30.68 3.94 13.45
CA ALA A 262 29.47 3.14 13.56
C ALA A 262 28.69 3.08 12.24
N ILE A 263 28.55 4.22 11.55
CA ILE A 263 27.87 4.29 10.25
C ILE A 263 28.70 3.60 9.15
N ARG A 264 30.02 3.74 9.18
CA ARG A 264 30.92 3.00 8.27
C ARG A 264 30.70 1.51 8.40
N SER A 265 30.80 1.00 9.64
CA SER A 265 30.62 -0.43 9.93
C SER A 265 29.25 -0.92 9.48
N LEU A 266 28.17 -0.18 9.77
CA LEU A 266 26.83 -0.54 9.32
C LEU A 266 26.75 -0.63 7.80
N TRP A 267 27.19 0.40 7.07
CA TRP A 267 27.08 0.43 5.61
C TRP A 267 27.98 -0.60 4.91
N GLU A 268 29.15 -0.89 5.47
CA GLU A 268 29.99 -2.01 5.01
C GLU A 268 29.27 -3.35 5.19
N THR A 269 28.68 -3.61 6.35
CA THR A 269 27.90 -4.83 6.56
C THR A 269 26.66 -4.86 5.67
N MET A 270 25.99 -3.73 5.43
CA MET A 270 24.88 -3.67 4.47
C MET A 270 25.36 -4.01 3.04
N ASN A 271 26.56 -3.61 2.66
CA ASN A 271 27.12 -3.92 1.33
C ASN A 271 27.49 -5.41 1.15
N THR A 272 27.96 -6.07 2.22
CA THR A 272 28.43 -7.46 2.16
C THR A 272 27.39 -8.49 2.64
N GLY A 273 26.43 -8.06 3.46
CA GLY A 273 25.60 -8.93 4.30
C GLY A 273 26.38 -9.50 5.49
N GLY A 274 25.64 -10.12 6.42
CA GLY A 274 26.19 -10.83 7.58
C GLY A 274 25.88 -10.17 8.91
N TYR A 275 26.66 -10.51 9.94
CA TYR A 275 26.42 -10.02 11.30
C TYR A 275 26.92 -8.58 11.48
N SER A 276 26.01 -7.67 11.82
CA SER A 276 26.31 -6.29 12.17
C SER A 276 26.55 -6.17 13.67
N GLY A 277 27.79 -5.90 14.08
CA GLY A 277 28.11 -5.67 15.49
C GLY A 277 27.49 -4.39 16.07
N VAL A 278 27.22 -3.38 15.22
CA VAL A 278 26.63 -2.10 15.65
C VAL A 278 25.13 -2.21 15.94
N LEU A 279 24.42 -3.07 15.21
CA LEU A 279 23.01 -3.39 15.45
C LEU A 279 22.82 -4.67 16.29
N ASN A 280 23.87 -5.48 16.46
CA ASN A 280 23.81 -6.81 17.10
C ASN A 280 22.81 -7.75 16.39
N GLN A 281 22.77 -7.72 15.06
CA GLN A 281 21.78 -8.44 14.25
C GLN A 281 22.41 -9.00 12.98
N GLN A 282 21.84 -10.07 12.44
CA GLN A 282 22.12 -10.52 11.08
C GLN A 282 21.39 -9.61 10.09
N ILE A 283 22.12 -9.06 9.12
CA ILE A 283 21.55 -8.18 8.11
C ILE A 283 21.77 -8.74 6.71
N LEU A 284 20.79 -8.51 5.84
CA LEU A 284 20.85 -8.92 4.44
C LEU A 284 21.91 -8.12 3.68
N ARG A 285 22.38 -8.70 2.58
CA ARG A 285 23.24 -8.01 1.63
C ARG A 285 22.40 -7.14 0.71
N PHE A 286 22.72 -5.85 0.67
CA PHE A 286 22.13 -4.87 -0.25
C PHE A 286 23.07 -4.69 -1.45
N ASN A 287 22.62 -4.98 -2.67
CA ASN A 287 23.45 -4.77 -3.87
C ASN A 287 23.33 -3.32 -4.39
N GLY A 288 23.80 -3.03 -5.61
CA GLY A 288 23.45 -1.77 -6.30
C GLY A 288 24.40 -0.57 -6.11
N ASN A 289 25.64 -0.80 -5.69
CA ASN A 289 26.71 0.21 -5.57
C ASN A 289 26.37 1.42 -4.67
N LEU A 290 25.28 1.38 -3.90
CA LEU A 290 24.92 2.48 -3.01
C LEU A 290 25.88 2.54 -1.82
N PHE A 291 26.27 1.38 -1.29
CA PHE A 291 27.19 1.23 -0.16
C PHE A 291 28.61 0.86 -0.58
N THR A 292 28.98 1.04 -1.85
CA THR A 292 30.38 1.01 -2.30
C THR A 292 31.01 2.38 -2.07
N GLU A 293 32.33 2.41 -1.84
CA GLU A 293 33.11 3.66 -1.67
C GLU A 293 32.48 4.60 -0.63
N ILE A 294 32.16 4.06 0.54
CA ILE A 294 31.51 4.82 1.60
C ILE A 294 32.49 5.80 2.26
N ASN A 295 32.03 7.04 2.40
CA ASN A 295 32.76 8.11 3.07
C ASN A 295 31.83 8.86 4.04
N PRO A 296 31.50 8.26 5.20
CA PRO A 296 30.64 8.89 6.21
C PRO A 296 31.15 10.27 6.61
N ILE A 297 30.22 11.18 6.90
CA ILE A 297 30.51 12.53 7.35
C ILE A 297 30.34 12.58 8.88
N PRO A 298 31.32 13.07 9.65
CA PRO A 298 31.15 13.35 11.07
C PRO A 298 30.01 14.33 11.31
N LEU A 299 29.12 13.98 12.24
CA LEU A 299 27.97 14.81 12.63
C LEU A 299 28.08 15.23 14.08
N SER A 300 27.68 16.46 14.37
CA SER A 300 27.41 16.95 15.72
C SER A 300 26.13 16.35 16.30
N ALA A 301 25.94 16.44 17.62
CA ALA A 301 24.71 15.98 18.27
C ALA A 301 23.43 16.64 17.70
N ASP A 302 23.51 17.90 17.29
CA ASP A 302 22.38 18.63 16.68
C ASP A 302 22.08 18.13 15.26
N GLN A 303 23.11 17.85 14.46
CA GLN A 303 22.95 17.25 13.13
C GLN A 303 22.41 15.82 13.21
N ILE A 304 22.82 15.03 14.20
CA ILE A 304 22.25 13.69 14.46
C ILE A 304 20.79 13.81 14.89
N ALA A 305 20.42 14.85 15.66
CA ALA A 305 19.02 15.08 16.03
C ALA A 305 18.11 15.28 14.79
N LEU A 306 18.59 15.99 13.77
CA LEU A 306 17.86 16.13 12.50
C LEU A 306 17.64 14.77 11.80
N LEU A 307 18.64 13.89 11.82
CA LEU A 307 18.49 12.53 11.27
C LEU A 307 17.50 11.69 12.10
N ILE A 308 17.52 11.81 13.42
CA ILE A 308 16.56 11.13 14.30
C ILE A 308 15.13 11.59 14.00
N ASP A 309 14.92 12.90 13.84
CA ASP A 309 13.59 13.43 13.54
C ASP A 309 13.10 12.97 12.16
N ALA A 310 14.00 12.83 11.17
CA ALA A 310 13.67 12.21 9.89
C ALA A 310 13.35 10.71 10.03
N ALA A 311 14.13 9.96 10.84
CA ALA A 311 13.95 8.52 11.04
C ALA A 311 12.65 8.13 11.78
N LYS A 312 12.02 9.06 12.51
CA LYS A 312 10.73 8.83 13.19
C LYS A 312 9.51 8.79 12.27
N HIS A 313 9.64 9.24 11.03
CA HIS A 313 8.55 9.20 10.06
C HIS A 313 8.43 7.78 9.48
N ASP A 314 7.24 7.38 9.05
CA ASP A 314 7.04 6.08 8.40
C ASP A 314 7.47 6.14 6.93
N TRP A 315 8.66 5.63 6.65
CA TRP A 315 9.23 5.57 5.32
C TRP A 315 8.60 4.48 4.44
N SER A 316 7.78 3.57 4.99
CA SER A 316 7.06 2.57 4.18
C SER A 316 6.04 3.20 3.23
N GLN A 317 5.57 4.40 3.57
CA GLN A 317 4.61 5.17 2.78
C GLN A 317 5.29 6.13 1.78
N VAL A 318 6.62 6.24 1.79
CA VAL A 318 7.37 7.14 0.91
C VAL A 318 7.96 6.36 -0.25
N GLU A 319 7.60 6.74 -1.48
CA GLU A 319 8.11 6.11 -2.69
C GLU A 319 9.62 6.36 -2.86
N PRO A 320 10.46 5.34 -3.11
CA PRO A 320 11.90 5.54 -3.29
C PRO A 320 12.28 6.52 -4.42
N ALA A 321 11.42 6.67 -5.44
CA ALA A 321 11.59 7.64 -6.52
C ALA A 321 11.68 9.08 -6.00
N ILE A 322 11.06 9.37 -4.85
CA ILE A 322 11.07 10.69 -4.21
C ILE A 322 12.47 11.04 -3.68
N PHE A 323 13.34 10.07 -3.35
CA PHE A 323 14.68 10.35 -2.78
C PHE A 323 15.55 11.22 -3.69
N GLY A 324 15.49 11.02 -5.01
CA GLY A 324 16.22 11.87 -5.97
C GLY A 324 15.75 13.32 -5.90
N THR A 325 14.43 13.51 -5.90
CA THR A 325 13.81 14.84 -5.87
C THR A 325 13.99 15.55 -4.53
N LEU A 326 13.94 14.82 -3.41
CA LEU A 326 14.22 15.36 -2.08
C LEU A 326 15.64 15.90 -2.00
N LEU A 327 16.58 15.16 -2.58
CA LEU A 327 17.99 15.53 -2.58
C LEU A 327 18.27 16.73 -3.48
N GLU A 328 17.72 16.73 -4.70
CA GLU A 328 17.80 17.87 -5.63
C GLU A 328 17.25 19.15 -5.01
N ARG A 329 16.08 19.06 -4.35
CA ARG A 329 15.44 20.20 -3.67
C ARG A 329 16.21 20.68 -2.44
N ALA A 330 16.91 19.79 -1.76
CA ALA A 330 17.71 20.13 -0.59
C ALA A 330 19.01 20.85 -0.95
N LEU A 331 19.60 20.53 -2.12
CA LEU A 331 20.94 20.96 -2.52
C LEU A 331 20.96 22.14 -3.50
N ASP A 332 19.86 22.45 -4.20
CA ASP A 332 19.80 23.61 -5.11
C ASP A 332 19.15 24.85 -4.44
N PRO A 333 19.86 25.99 -4.33
CA PRO A 333 19.31 27.24 -3.79
C PRO A 333 18.21 27.89 -4.65
N ASP A 334 18.26 27.75 -5.98
CA ASP A 334 17.42 28.43 -6.98
C ASP A 334 16.22 27.58 -7.42
N ASP A 335 16.31 26.24 -7.35
CA ASP A 335 15.22 25.33 -7.74
C ASP A 335 14.14 25.12 -6.66
N ARG A 336 14.21 25.84 -5.53
CA ARG A 336 13.19 25.79 -4.46
C ARG A 336 11.79 26.23 -4.89
N HIS A 337 11.68 27.00 -5.97
CA HIS A 337 10.42 27.53 -6.50
C HIS A 337 9.98 26.92 -7.85
N LYS A 338 10.81 26.10 -8.51
CA LYS A 338 10.44 25.45 -9.77
C LYS A 338 9.77 24.10 -9.50
N LEU A 339 8.47 24.15 -9.26
CA LEU A 339 7.60 22.97 -9.32
C LEU A 339 7.53 22.49 -10.78
N GLY A 340 8.20 21.39 -11.12
CA GLY A 340 7.75 20.57 -12.26
C GLY A 340 8.74 20.22 -13.37
N ALA A 341 10.06 20.39 -13.23
CA ALA A 341 10.98 19.97 -14.30
C ALA A 341 11.26 18.44 -14.33
N HIS A 342 11.22 17.74 -13.18
CA HIS A 342 11.72 16.34 -13.09
C HIS A 342 10.90 15.36 -12.23
N TYR A 343 9.77 15.79 -11.63
CA TYR A 343 8.90 14.92 -10.84
C TYR A 343 7.42 15.18 -11.13
N THR A 344 6.76 14.17 -11.70
CA THR A 344 5.31 14.14 -11.87
C THR A 344 4.70 13.47 -10.65
N PRO A 345 3.82 14.14 -9.87
CA PRO A 345 3.24 13.54 -8.68
C PRO A 345 2.45 12.26 -9.01
N ARG A 346 2.44 11.28 -8.10
CA ARG A 346 1.79 9.98 -8.27
C ARG A 346 0.36 10.09 -8.84
N ALA A 347 -0.47 10.97 -8.28
CA ALA A 347 -1.84 11.16 -8.75
C ALA A 347 -1.94 11.56 -10.24
N TYR A 348 -0.98 12.33 -10.77
CA TYR A 348 -0.94 12.65 -12.20
C TYR A 348 -0.44 11.48 -13.05
N VAL A 349 0.52 10.70 -12.52
CA VAL A 349 0.99 9.47 -13.16
C VAL A 349 -0.15 8.46 -13.27
N GLU A 350 -0.89 8.24 -12.18
CA GLU A 350 -2.01 7.30 -12.12
C GLU A 350 -3.15 7.68 -13.06
N ARG A 351 -3.39 8.98 -13.29
CA ARG A 351 -4.37 9.43 -14.31
C ARG A 351 -4.06 8.97 -15.73
N LEU A 352 -2.80 8.63 -16.02
CA LEU A 352 -2.40 8.03 -17.29
C LEU A 352 -2.28 6.51 -17.17
N VAL A 353 -1.50 6.04 -16.19
CA VAL A 353 -1.16 4.62 -16.01
C VAL A 353 -2.39 3.75 -15.75
N MET A 354 -3.35 4.22 -14.94
CA MET A 354 -4.57 3.47 -14.64
C MET A 354 -5.38 3.16 -15.91
N PRO A 355 -5.88 4.16 -16.67
CA PRO A 355 -6.71 3.87 -17.84
C PRO A 355 -5.94 3.24 -19.01
N THR A 356 -4.62 3.44 -19.13
CA THR A 356 -3.86 2.98 -20.31
C THR A 356 -3.22 1.61 -20.16
N VAL A 357 -2.88 1.21 -18.92
CA VAL A 357 -2.18 -0.05 -18.66
C VAL A 357 -2.98 -0.90 -17.69
N ILE A 358 -3.36 -0.35 -16.53
CA ILE A 358 -3.86 -1.16 -15.42
C ILE A 358 -5.32 -1.56 -15.60
N ASP A 359 -6.20 -0.63 -15.97
CA ASP A 359 -7.63 -0.89 -16.16
C ASP A 359 -7.89 -1.92 -17.28
N PRO A 360 -7.24 -1.85 -18.47
CA PRO A 360 -7.36 -2.90 -19.47
C PRO A 360 -6.90 -4.28 -18.98
N LEU A 361 -5.79 -4.34 -18.23
CA LEU A 361 -5.31 -5.60 -17.64
C LEU A 361 -6.25 -6.12 -16.57
N ARG A 362 -6.87 -5.24 -15.78
CA ARG A 362 -7.86 -5.61 -14.77
C ARG A 362 -9.16 -6.11 -15.40
N ASP A 363 -9.60 -5.52 -16.50
CA ASP A 363 -10.79 -6.00 -17.20
C ASP A 363 -10.56 -7.38 -17.81
N GLU A 364 -9.40 -7.59 -18.46
CA GLU A 364 -9.01 -8.93 -18.92
C GLU A 364 -8.88 -9.92 -17.75
N TRP A 365 -8.35 -9.49 -16.61
CA TRP A 365 -8.27 -10.33 -15.42
C TRP A 365 -9.64 -10.77 -14.92
N LYS A 366 -10.64 -9.87 -14.91
CA LYS A 366 -12.03 -10.23 -14.56
C LYS A 366 -12.60 -11.29 -15.49
N ASP A 367 -12.34 -11.17 -16.79
CA ASP A 367 -12.79 -12.14 -17.79
C ASP A 367 -12.13 -13.51 -17.57
N VAL A 368 -10.82 -13.53 -17.28
CA VAL A 368 -10.05 -14.74 -16.92
C VAL A 368 -10.60 -15.38 -15.64
N GLN A 369 -10.90 -14.59 -14.61
CA GLN A 369 -11.50 -15.09 -13.37
C GLN A 369 -12.88 -15.72 -13.63
N ALA A 370 -13.71 -15.09 -14.47
CA ALA A 370 -15.02 -15.62 -14.84
C ALA A 370 -14.90 -16.94 -15.62
N ALA A 371 -13.96 -17.01 -16.58
CA ALA A 371 -13.69 -18.22 -17.35
C ALA A 371 -13.18 -19.37 -16.46
N ALA A 372 -12.20 -19.09 -15.59
CA ALA A 372 -11.67 -20.05 -14.63
C ALA A 372 -12.77 -20.56 -13.68
N ALA A 373 -13.61 -19.67 -13.14
CA ALA A 373 -14.73 -20.06 -12.28
C ALA A 373 -15.77 -20.92 -13.01
N ALA A 374 -16.02 -20.69 -14.31
CA ALA A 374 -16.90 -21.52 -15.12
C ALA A 374 -16.31 -22.90 -15.42
N LEU A 375 -14.98 -23.00 -15.56
CA LEU A 375 -14.26 -24.26 -15.71
C LEU A 375 -14.25 -25.08 -14.42
N GLU A 376 -14.03 -24.43 -13.27
CA GLU A 376 -14.16 -25.03 -11.94
C GLU A 376 -15.55 -25.63 -11.71
N ALA A 377 -16.61 -24.91 -12.10
CA ALA A 377 -17.99 -25.40 -11.98
C ALA A 377 -18.29 -26.61 -12.87
N GLN A 378 -17.43 -26.92 -13.84
CA GLN A 378 -17.51 -28.07 -14.73
C GLN A 378 -16.53 -29.19 -14.33
N ASP A 379 -15.95 -29.13 -13.13
CA ASP A 379 -14.90 -30.04 -12.64
C ASP A 379 -13.65 -30.10 -13.55
N LYS A 380 -13.38 -29.02 -14.30
CA LYS A 380 -12.21 -28.90 -15.20
C LYS A 380 -11.08 -28.12 -14.52
N HIS A 381 -10.63 -28.64 -13.39
CA HIS A 381 -9.68 -27.94 -12.51
C HIS A 381 -8.39 -27.51 -13.21
N ASP A 382 -7.71 -28.45 -13.88
CA ASP A 382 -6.44 -28.18 -14.57
C ASP A 382 -6.58 -27.04 -15.62
N LYS A 383 -7.73 -26.98 -16.30
CA LYS A 383 -7.99 -25.92 -17.29
C LYS A 383 -8.22 -24.56 -16.65
N ALA A 384 -8.86 -24.51 -15.49
CA ALA A 384 -9.04 -23.27 -14.74
C ALA A 384 -7.68 -22.71 -14.27
N VAL A 385 -6.80 -23.60 -13.79
CA VAL A 385 -5.42 -23.25 -13.42
C VAL A 385 -4.63 -22.77 -14.64
N ASP A 386 -4.73 -23.47 -15.78
CA ASP A 386 -4.04 -23.10 -17.02
C ASP A 386 -4.46 -21.73 -17.57
N GLU A 387 -5.75 -21.40 -17.46
CA GLU A 387 -6.31 -20.11 -17.86
C GLU A 387 -5.66 -18.96 -17.07
N ILE A 388 -5.58 -19.10 -15.74
CA ILE A 388 -4.95 -18.10 -14.87
C ILE A 388 -3.44 -18.04 -15.10
N ARG A 389 -2.76 -19.18 -15.31
CA ARG A 389 -1.33 -19.21 -15.66
C ARG A 389 -1.06 -18.52 -16.99
N ALA A 390 -1.95 -18.64 -17.97
CA ALA A 390 -1.81 -17.95 -19.25
C ALA A 390 -1.83 -16.43 -19.07
N PHE A 391 -2.75 -15.93 -18.26
CA PHE A 391 -2.79 -14.51 -17.91
C PHE A 391 -1.52 -14.06 -17.15
N HIS A 392 -1.07 -14.84 -16.16
CA HIS A 392 0.16 -14.54 -15.44
C HIS A 392 1.40 -14.46 -16.36
N ARG A 393 1.55 -15.42 -17.28
CA ARG A 393 2.63 -15.39 -18.28
C ARG A 393 2.57 -14.13 -19.13
N LYS A 394 1.37 -13.77 -19.62
CA LYS A 394 1.17 -12.53 -20.38
C LYS A 394 1.61 -11.31 -19.57
N LEU A 395 1.22 -11.24 -18.29
CA LEU A 395 1.60 -10.15 -17.41
C LEU A 395 3.12 -9.99 -17.28
N CYS A 396 3.87 -11.10 -17.24
CA CYS A 396 5.34 -11.13 -17.17
C CYS A 396 6.03 -10.78 -18.50
N GLU A 397 5.32 -10.83 -19.63
CA GLU A 397 5.88 -10.55 -20.97
C GLU A 397 5.66 -9.10 -21.43
N ILE A 398 4.75 -8.35 -20.78
CA ILE A 398 4.47 -6.95 -21.10
C ILE A 398 5.73 -6.10 -20.96
N ARG A 399 5.96 -5.17 -21.89
CA ARG A 399 7.06 -4.22 -21.83
C ARG A 399 6.52 -2.80 -21.88
N ILE A 400 6.95 -1.97 -20.94
CA ILE A 400 6.57 -0.56 -20.81
C ILE A 400 7.78 0.28 -21.16
N LEU A 401 7.61 1.29 -22.03
CA LEU A 401 8.66 2.22 -22.43
C LEU A 401 8.24 3.64 -22.07
N ASP A 402 9.09 4.32 -21.31
CA ASP A 402 9.02 5.76 -21.09
C ASP A 402 10.21 6.43 -21.82
N PRO A 403 9.96 7.09 -22.98
CA PRO A 403 11.02 7.67 -23.80
C PRO A 403 11.61 8.97 -23.24
N ALA A 404 11.10 9.48 -22.11
CA ALA A 404 11.61 10.68 -21.44
C ALA A 404 11.44 10.53 -19.92
N CYS A 405 12.06 9.50 -19.36
CA CYS A 405 11.66 8.95 -18.07
C CYS A 405 12.05 9.79 -16.85
N GLY A 406 13.02 10.72 -16.97
CA GLY A 406 13.48 11.53 -15.84
C GLY A 406 13.91 10.69 -14.65
N SER A 407 13.23 10.87 -13.52
CA SER A 407 13.43 10.09 -12.29
C SER A 407 12.81 8.68 -12.31
N ALA A 408 12.20 8.27 -13.42
CA ALA A 408 11.50 7.00 -13.66
C ALA A 408 10.18 6.82 -12.90
N ASN A 409 9.51 7.91 -12.51
CA ASN A 409 8.30 7.80 -11.69
C ASN A 409 7.15 7.06 -12.40
N PHE A 410 6.96 7.28 -13.71
CA PHE A 410 5.96 6.54 -14.49
C PHE A 410 6.23 5.04 -14.50
N LEU A 411 7.49 4.66 -14.73
CA LEU A 411 7.91 3.27 -14.75
C LEU A 411 7.71 2.60 -13.39
N TYR A 412 8.09 3.29 -12.31
CA TYR A 412 7.93 2.82 -10.93
C TYR A 412 6.46 2.59 -10.57
N VAL A 413 5.60 3.59 -10.78
CA VAL A 413 4.16 3.48 -10.45
C VAL A 413 3.49 2.38 -11.29
N THR A 414 3.87 2.23 -12.56
CA THR A 414 3.34 1.16 -13.41
C THR A 414 3.74 -0.22 -12.92
N LEU A 415 5.02 -0.42 -12.58
CA LEU A 415 5.50 -1.66 -11.97
C LEU A 415 4.71 -1.98 -10.70
N GLU A 416 4.56 -1.02 -9.80
CA GLU A 416 3.89 -1.24 -8.52
C GLU A 416 2.46 -1.75 -8.74
N HIS A 417 1.70 -1.12 -9.63
CA HIS A 417 0.35 -1.56 -9.95
C HIS A 417 0.31 -2.93 -10.64
N MET A 418 1.23 -3.20 -11.57
CA MET A 418 1.35 -4.53 -12.19
C MET A 418 1.73 -5.60 -11.17
N LYS A 419 2.57 -5.29 -10.18
CA LYS A 419 2.93 -6.18 -9.07
C LYS A 419 1.77 -6.46 -8.14
N ARG A 420 0.94 -5.46 -7.84
CA ARG A 420 -0.30 -5.67 -7.06
C ARG A 420 -1.24 -6.61 -7.80
N LEU A 421 -1.44 -6.40 -9.10
CA LEU A 421 -2.24 -7.30 -9.94
C LEU A 421 -1.65 -8.72 -9.99
N GLU A 422 -0.32 -8.85 -10.13
CA GLU A 422 0.35 -10.15 -10.04
C GLU A 422 0.08 -10.85 -8.70
N GLY A 423 0.11 -10.11 -7.59
CA GLY A 423 -0.22 -10.63 -6.27
C GLY A 423 -1.65 -11.19 -6.19
N GLU A 424 -2.63 -10.51 -6.78
CA GLU A 424 -4.02 -10.98 -6.89
C GLU A 424 -4.11 -12.28 -7.70
N VAL A 425 -3.39 -12.35 -8.83
CA VAL A 425 -3.34 -13.53 -9.71
C VAL A 425 -2.73 -14.73 -8.98
N LEU A 426 -1.59 -14.53 -8.32
CA LEU A 426 -0.91 -15.58 -7.54
C LEU A 426 -1.73 -16.03 -6.34
N GLY A 427 -2.42 -15.10 -5.66
CA GLY A 427 -3.38 -15.42 -4.60
C GLY A 427 -4.50 -16.34 -5.09
N THR A 428 -5.10 -16.00 -6.24
CA THR A 428 -6.15 -16.82 -6.85
C THR A 428 -5.65 -18.22 -7.22
N LEU A 429 -4.42 -18.35 -7.74
CA LEU A 429 -3.80 -19.66 -7.99
C LEU A 429 -3.61 -20.47 -6.71
N ALA A 430 -3.18 -19.81 -5.62
CA ALA A 430 -3.01 -20.45 -4.33
C ALA A 430 -4.34 -20.97 -3.77
N ASP A 431 -5.41 -20.19 -3.88
CA ASP A 431 -6.77 -20.55 -3.43
C ASP A 431 -7.35 -21.74 -4.20
N LEU A 432 -6.98 -21.89 -5.47
CA LEU A 432 -7.29 -23.07 -6.28
C LEU A 432 -6.46 -24.31 -5.90
N GLY A 433 -5.60 -24.25 -4.88
CA GLY A 433 -4.81 -25.39 -4.46
C GLY A 433 -3.55 -25.64 -5.30
N ALA A 434 -3.15 -24.69 -6.16
CA ALA A 434 -1.91 -24.77 -6.94
C ALA A 434 -0.64 -24.46 -6.11
N GLY A 435 -0.72 -24.52 -4.77
CA GLY A 435 0.34 -24.13 -3.83
C GLY A 435 1.68 -24.86 -4.01
N GLN A 436 1.68 -26.11 -4.49
CA GLN A 436 2.91 -26.86 -4.79
C GLN A 436 3.60 -26.37 -6.08
N ASN A 437 2.87 -25.71 -6.97
CA ASN A 437 3.36 -25.24 -8.27
C ASN A 437 3.80 -23.77 -8.26
N LEU A 438 3.63 -23.03 -7.15
CA LEU A 438 4.24 -21.70 -6.99
C LEU A 438 5.78 -21.76 -7.08
N LEU A 439 6.38 -22.90 -6.73
CA LEU A 439 7.81 -23.15 -6.91
C LEU A 439 8.23 -23.22 -8.39
N GLU A 440 7.37 -23.69 -9.30
CA GLU A 440 7.65 -23.70 -10.75
C GLU A 440 7.62 -22.29 -11.37
N MET A 441 6.93 -21.35 -10.71
CA MET A 441 6.85 -19.96 -11.12
C MET A 441 8.04 -19.13 -10.58
N GLN A 442 8.94 -19.72 -9.79
CA GLN A 442 10.17 -19.07 -9.32
C GLN A 442 11.04 -18.71 -10.53
N GLY A 443 10.98 -17.43 -10.92
CA GLY A 443 11.77 -16.85 -12.02
C GLY A 443 10.96 -16.31 -13.20
N ASN A 444 9.63 -16.51 -13.21
CA ASN A 444 8.74 -15.80 -14.13
C ASN A 444 7.83 -14.91 -13.27
N THR A 445 8.15 -13.63 -13.19
CA THR A 445 7.40 -12.69 -12.35
C THR A 445 7.44 -11.31 -12.99
N VAL A 446 6.49 -10.44 -12.61
CA VAL A 446 6.59 -9.03 -12.99
C VAL A 446 7.90 -8.46 -12.44
N ASP A 447 8.64 -7.69 -13.22
CA ASP A 447 10.07 -7.55 -12.92
C ASP A 447 10.61 -6.27 -13.57
N PRO A 448 11.60 -5.60 -12.94
CA PRO A 448 12.18 -4.36 -13.46
C PRO A 448 12.58 -4.41 -14.94
N HIS A 449 12.98 -5.58 -15.48
CA HIS A 449 13.40 -5.69 -16.88
C HIS A 449 12.30 -5.33 -17.89
N GLN A 450 11.03 -5.39 -17.48
CA GLN A 450 9.90 -5.03 -18.30
C GLN A 450 9.78 -3.51 -18.50
N PHE A 451 10.43 -2.70 -17.66
CA PHE A 451 10.25 -1.25 -17.58
C PHE A 451 11.48 -0.53 -18.12
N LEU A 452 11.33 0.09 -19.29
CA LEU A 452 12.41 0.65 -20.09
C LEU A 452 12.31 2.17 -20.09
N GLY A 453 13.44 2.84 -19.80
CA GLY A 453 13.51 4.29 -19.77
C GLY A 453 14.58 4.83 -20.73
N ILE A 454 14.29 5.95 -21.40
CA ILE A 454 15.28 6.75 -22.13
C ILE A 454 15.35 8.12 -21.44
N GLU A 455 16.57 8.56 -21.11
CA GLU A 455 16.82 9.85 -20.48
C GLU A 455 18.12 10.46 -21.00
N ILE A 456 18.08 11.76 -21.34
CA ILE A 456 19.21 12.50 -21.91
C ILE A 456 20.12 13.09 -20.83
N ASN A 457 19.57 13.42 -19.65
CA ASN A 457 20.30 13.98 -18.52
C ASN A 457 21.02 12.85 -17.76
N PRO A 458 22.37 12.83 -17.74
CA PRO A 458 23.14 11.77 -17.09
C PRO A 458 22.86 11.62 -15.58
N ARG A 459 22.50 12.71 -14.90
CA ARG A 459 22.15 12.67 -13.46
C ARG A 459 20.81 11.99 -13.23
N ALA A 460 19.80 12.34 -14.01
CA ALA A 460 18.48 11.70 -13.97
C ALA A 460 18.55 10.23 -14.41
N ALA A 461 19.34 9.91 -15.45
CA ALA A 461 19.60 8.55 -15.88
C ALA A 461 20.30 7.70 -14.79
N ALA A 462 21.21 8.29 -14.00
CA ALA A 462 21.83 7.63 -12.85
C ALA A 462 20.85 7.41 -11.68
N ILE A 463 19.82 8.25 -11.56
CA ILE A 463 18.71 8.02 -10.62
C ILE A 463 17.80 6.91 -11.17
N CYS A 464 17.36 6.98 -12.43
CA CYS A 464 16.55 5.96 -13.10
C CYS A 464 17.17 4.55 -13.02
N SER A 465 18.46 4.41 -13.34
CA SER A 465 19.15 3.10 -13.29
C SER A 465 19.29 2.54 -11.87
N LYS A 466 19.33 3.43 -10.86
CA LYS A 466 19.30 3.02 -9.45
C LYS A 466 17.87 2.72 -9.00
N SER A 467 16.88 3.50 -9.42
CA SER A 467 15.44 3.35 -9.15
C SER A 467 14.75 2.24 -9.95
N CYS A 468 15.44 1.60 -10.91
CA CYS A 468 14.96 0.46 -11.72
C CYS A 468 16.10 -0.51 -12.12
N PRO A 469 16.71 -1.27 -11.19
CA PRO A 469 17.78 -2.22 -11.50
C PRO A 469 17.28 -3.42 -12.31
N ALA A 470 17.78 -3.58 -13.53
CA ALA A 470 17.67 -4.80 -14.33
C ALA A 470 18.68 -5.87 -13.87
N PRO A 471 18.29 -7.15 -13.71
CA PRO A 471 19.25 -8.24 -13.55
C PRO A 471 19.78 -8.67 -14.94
N ARG A 472 21.11 -8.59 -15.14
CA ARG A 472 21.77 -9.17 -16.33
C ARG A 472 21.79 -10.71 -16.20
N ARG A 473 21.36 -11.43 -17.25
CA ARG A 473 21.49 -12.90 -17.32
C ARG A 473 22.89 -13.35 -17.79
N ALA A 474 23.28 -14.50 -17.22
CA ALA A 474 24.35 -15.44 -17.56
C ALA A 474 25.80 -15.07 -17.18
N GLY A 475 26.18 -15.54 -15.98
CA GLY A 475 27.56 -15.66 -15.51
C GLY A 475 28.02 -14.49 -14.63
N SER A 476 28.19 -14.76 -13.32
CA SER A 476 28.77 -13.85 -12.31
C SER A 476 27.82 -12.84 -11.64
N TYR A 477 27.51 -13.13 -10.38
CA TYR A 477 27.08 -12.32 -9.22
C TYR A 477 26.04 -11.18 -9.38
N TYR A 478 24.97 -11.34 -8.57
CA TYR A 478 23.70 -10.61 -8.46
C TYR A 478 23.80 -9.09 -8.23
N ALA A 479 22.94 -8.34 -8.91
CA ALA A 479 22.72 -6.91 -8.73
C ALA A 479 21.22 -6.62 -8.55
N SER A 480 20.77 -6.38 -7.32
CA SER A 480 19.42 -5.89 -7.02
C SER A 480 19.39 -5.10 -5.71
N SER A 481 18.81 -3.90 -5.73
CA SER A 481 18.73 -3.08 -4.50
C SER A 481 17.46 -2.26 -4.35
N LEU A 482 16.64 -2.14 -5.39
CA LEU A 482 15.37 -1.42 -5.30
C LEU A 482 14.14 -2.26 -5.68
N PHE A 483 14.30 -3.48 -6.22
CA PHE A 483 13.19 -4.30 -6.75
C PHE A 483 12.95 -5.64 -6.04
N THR A 484 13.97 -6.23 -5.41
CA THR A 484 13.83 -7.53 -4.71
C THR A 484 13.08 -7.42 -3.38
N LEU A 485 12.67 -6.22 -2.99
CA LEU A 485 12.13 -5.92 -1.67
C LEU A 485 10.62 -6.19 -1.56
N SER A 486 9.92 -6.43 -2.67
CA SER A 486 8.55 -6.95 -2.66
C SER A 486 8.47 -8.48 -2.73
N GLU A 487 9.55 -9.16 -3.10
CA GLU A 487 9.58 -10.62 -3.28
C GLU A 487 9.76 -11.39 -1.95
N SER A 488 10.44 -10.79 -0.96
CA SER A 488 10.67 -11.43 0.36
C SER A 488 9.41 -11.62 1.20
N ARG A 489 8.29 -10.98 0.84
CA ARG A 489 6.97 -11.26 1.47
C ARG A 489 6.32 -12.57 1.03
N ASN A 490 6.91 -13.30 0.08
CA ASN A 490 6.30 -14.51 -0.51
C ASN A 490 7.05 -15.83 -0.24
N VAL A 491 8.24 -15.84 0.39
CA VAL A 491 9.03 -17.09 0.49
C VAL A 491 9.36 -17.54 1.92
N ASP A 492 9.52 -16.65 2.92
CA ASP A 492 10.06 -17.06 4.23
C ASP A 492 9.04 -17.06 5.38
N ALA A 493 7.98 -17.86 5.25
CA ALA A 493 7.10 -18.24 6.37
C ALA A 493 6.87 -19.76 6.50
N ARG A 494 7.81 -20.59 6.02
CA ARG A 494 7.76 -22.06 6.20
C ARG A 494 9.09 -22.72 6.60
N ALA A 495 10.03 -21.96 7.15
CA ALA A 495 11.23 -22.54 7.78
C ALA A 495 11.47 -21.95 9.18
N ALA A 496 10.52 -22.18 10.09
CA ALA A 496 10.74 -22.33 11.53
C ALA A 496 9.62 -23.19 12.09
#